data_AF-A0A4Q4D640-F1
#
_entry.id   AF-A0A4Q4D640-F1
#
_cell.length_a   1.000
_cell.length_b   1.000
_cell.length_c   1.000
_cell.angle_alpha   90.00
_cell.angle_beta   90.00
_cell.angle_gamma   90.00
#
_symmetry.space_group_name_H-M   'P 1'
#
loop_
_entity.id
_entity.type
_entity.pdbx_description
1 polymer ?
#
loop_
_entity_poly.entity_id
_entity_poly.type
_entity_poly.pdbx_seq_one_letter_code
_entity_poly.pdbx_strand_id
1 'polypeptide(L)' 'MIIDCAVYRDGVREETESDRGSLDASLAALGEDDFLWIGINNPTKDELVRVGQALNLHPLAVEDALEAHQRPKVERYK' A
#
# COMPACT_ATOMS: atom_id res chain seq x y z
N MET A 1 8.05 -7.29 3.15
CA MET A 1 7.25 -7.37 4.40
C MET A 1 6.60 -6.02 4.69
N ILE A 2 5.31 -6.02 5.04
CA ILE A 2 4.64 -4.81 5.56
C ILE A 2 5.28 -4.48 6.91
N ILE A 3 5.70 -3.24 7.07
CA ILE A 3 6.34 -2.74 8.30
C ILE A 3 5.50 -1.67 9.01
N ASP A 4 4.53 -1.09 8.30
CA ASP A 4 3.60 -0.13 8.84
C ASP A 4 2.29 -0.23 8.05
N CYS A 5 1.18 -0.24 8.77
CA CYS A 5 -0.16 -0.10 8.23
C CYS A 5 -0.89 0.80 9.23
N ALA A 6 -1.49 1.88 8.76
CA ALA A 6 -2.19 2.83 9.63
C ALA A 6 -3.31 3.54 8.87
N VAL A 7 -4.49 3.62 9.49
CA VAL A 7 -5.61 4.43 9.01
C VAL A 7 -5.54 5.80 9.66
N TYR A 8 -5.72 6.85 8.87
CA TYR A 8 -5.86 8.21 9.34
C TYR A 8 -7.30 8.66 9.14
N ARG A 9 -7.95 9.08 10.21
CA ARG A 9 -9.31 9.66 10.20
C ARG A 9 -9.23 11.07 10.72
N ASP A 10 -9.72 12.05 9.94
CA ASP A 10 -9.61 13.47 10.29
C ASP A 10 -8.18 13.92 10.66
N GLY A 11 -7.19 13.32 9.99
CA GLY A 11 -5.76 13.57 10.26
C GLY A 11 -5.19 12.89 11.51
N VAL A 12 -5.98 12.10 12.24
CA VAL A 12 -5.55 11.35 13.41
C VAL A 12 -5.19 9.92 13.01
N ARG A 13 -3.97 9.49 13.33
CA ARG A 13 -3.51 8.11 13.12
C ARG A 13 -4.19 7.17 14.12
N GLU A 14 -4.93 6.20 13.62
CA GLU A 14 -5.42 5.06 14.39
C GLU A 14 -4.36 3.95 14.39
N GLU A 15 -4.18 3.28 15.53
CA GLU A 15 -3.31 2.11 15.59
C GLU A 15 -4.00 0.94 14.90
N THR A 16 -3.36 0.44 13.85
CA THR A 16 -3.73 -0.82 13.20
C THR A 16 -2.56 -1.80 13.29
N GLU A 17 -2.88 -3.09 13.35
CA GLU A 17 -1.85 -4.13 13.28
C GLU A 17 -1.06 -3.97 11.97
N SER A 18 0.26 -4.09 12.02
CA SER A 18 1.15 -3.87 10.85
C SER A 18 1.52 -5.19 10.18
N ASP A 19 0.58 -6.12 10.08
CA ASP A 19 0.79 -7.42 9.44
C ASP A 19 0.09 -7.52 8.06
N ARG A 20 0.18 -8.69 7.43
CA ARG A 20 -0.42 -8.91 6.09
C ARG A 20 -1.94 -9.12 6.14
N GLY A 21 -2.49 -9.63 7.23
CA GLY A 21 -3.93 -9.86 7.39
C GLY A 21 -4.70 -8.57 7.67
N SER A 22 -4.03 -7.60 8.31
CA SER A 22 -4.62 -6.31 8.64
C SER A 22 -4.87 -5.42 7.42
N LEU A 23 -4.16 -5.61 6.30
CA LEU A 23 -4.33 -4.79 5.10
C LEU A 23 -5.75 -4.90 4.52
N ASP A 24 -6.22 -6.12 4.29
CA ASP A 24 -7.56 -6.35 3.72
C ASP A 24 -8.66 -5.83 4.66
N ALA A 25 -8.50 -6.07 5.97
CA ALA A 25 -9.41 -5.57 6.99
C ALA A 25 -9.42 -4.03 7.07
N SER A 26 -8.24 -3.40 6.98
CA SER A 26 -8.10 -1.94 6.98
C SER A 26 -8.75 -1.34 5.74
N LEU A 27 -8.53 -1.93 4.56
CA LEU A 27 -9.15 -1.50 3.30
C LEU A 27 -10.68 -1.58 3.34
N ALA A 28 -11.22 -2.67 3.90
CA ALA A 28 -12.66 -2.84 4.05
C ALA A 28 -13.30 -1.85 5.05
N ALA A 29 -12.50 -1.31 5.98
CA ALA A 29 -12.94 -0.39 7.01
C ALA A 29 -12.75 1.09 6.65
N LEU A 30 -12.20 1.40 5.47
CA LEU A 30 -12.03 2.78 5.01
C LEU A 30 -13.38 3.41 4.64
N GLY A 31 -13.65 4.57 5.23
CA GLY A 31 -14.63 5.54 4.79
C GLY A 31 -14.09 6.46 3.68
N GLU A 32 -14.96 7.30 3.13
CA GLU A 32 -14.64 8.15 1.96
C GLU A 32 -13.51 9.17 2.23
N ASP A 33 -13.41 9.68 3.46
CA ASP A 33 -12.42 10.69 3.86
C ASP A 33 -11.20 10.11 4.62
N ASP A 34 -11.17 8.80 4.79
CA ASP A 34 -10.06 8.14 5.47
C ASP A 34 -8.85 8.02 4.55
N PHE A 35 -7.68 7.96 5.17
CA PHE A 35 -6.43 7.78 4.46
C PHE A 35 -5.65 6.59 5.02
N LEU A 36 -5.37 5.59 4.17
CA LEU A 36 -4.56 4.42 4.54
C LEU A 36 -3.10 4.65 4.16
N TRP A 37 -2.21 4.60 5.16
CA TRP A 37 -0.76 4.61 4.96
C TRP A 37 -0.20 3.19 5.07
N ILE A 38 0.59 2.78 4.08
CA ILE A 38 1.22 1.45 4.03
C ILE A 38 2.72 1.61 3.80
N GLY A 39 3.51 1.12 4.74
CA GLY A 39 4.95 0.99 4.64
C GLY A 39 5.34 -0.45 4.29
N ILE A 40 6.06 -0.64 3.19
CA ILE A 40 6.56 -1.96 2.77
C ILE A 40 8.07 -1.90 2.66
N ASN A 41 8.76 -2.82 3.34
CA ASN A 41 10.20 -2.96 3.26
C ASN A 41 10.59 -4.31 2.63
N ASN A 42 11.50 -4.26 1.66
CA ASN A 42 12.06 -5.42 0.96
C ASN A 42 11.01 -6.52 0.65
N PRO A 43 9.88 -6.21 -0.02
CA PRO A 43 8.85 -7.19 -0.31
C PRO A 43 9.33 -8.23 -1.32
N THR A 44 8.79 -9.43 -1.23
CA THR A 44 8.91 -10.39 -2.34
C THR A 44 8.02 -9.94 -3.50
N LYS A 45 8.32 -10.43 -4.71
CA LYS A 45 7.49 -10.15 -5.90
C LYS A 45 6.02 -10.47 -5.68
N ASP A 46 5.74 -11.64 -5.13
CA ASP A 46 4.36 -12.07 -4.89
C ASP A 46 3.66 -11.24 -3.80
N GLU A 47 4.40 -10.73 -2.82
CA GLU A 47 3.85 -9.81 -1.82
C GLU A 47 3.42 -8.49 -2.45
N LEU A 48 4.30 -7.86 -3.23
CA LEU A 48 4.02 -6.57 -3.82
C LEU A 48 2.90 -6.65 -4.88
N VAL A 49 2.86 -7.74 -5.66
CA VAL A 49 1.76 -8.00 -6.60
C VAL A 49 0.42 -8.12 -5.88
N ARG A 50 0.37 -8.88 -4.77
CA ARG A 50 -0.86 -9.01 -3.98
C ARG A 50 -1.33 -7.68 -3.40
N VAL A 51 -0.40 -6.89 -2.83
CA VAL A 51 -0.74 -5.56 -2.31
C VAL A 51 -1.25 -4.65 -3.44
N GLY A 52 -0.59 -4.68 -4.60
CA GLY A 52 -1.03 -3.93 -5.77
C GLY A 52 -2.44 -4.30 -6.21
N GLN A 53 -2.81 -5.59 -6.17
CA GLN A 53 -4.16 -6.05 -6.45
C GLN A 53 -5.18 -5.56 -5.41
N ALA A 54 -4.86 -5.68 -4.11
CA ALA A 54 -5.75 -5.24 -3.02
C ALA A 54 -6.03 -3.73 -3.08
N LEU A 55 -5.04 -2.94 -3.48
CA LEU A 55 -5.13 -1.48 -3.64
C LEU A 55 -5.58 -1.02 -5.02
N ASN A 56 -5.86 -1.96 -5.94
CA ASN A 56 -6.17 -1.68 -7.34
C ASN A 56 -5.13 -0.77 -8.03
N LEU A 57 -3.84 -0.96 -7.71
CA LEU A 57 -2.74 -0.25 -8.37
C LEU A 57 -2.57 -0.73 -9.80
N HIS A 58 -2.19 0.19 -10.68
CA HIS A 58 -1.90 -0.13 -12.06
C HIS A 58 -0.73 -1.14 -12.16
N PRO A 59 -0.81 -2.18 -13.00
CA PRO A 59 0.23 -3.23 -13.08
C PRO A 59 1.64 -2.69 -13.33
N LEU A 60 1.78 -1.67 -14.19
CA LEU A 60 3.07 -1.02 -14.44
C LEU A 60 3.66 -0.34 -13.21
N ALA A 61 2.82 0.22 -12.32
CA ALA A 61 3.30 0.84 -11.08
C ALA A 61 3.90 -0.21 -10.13
N VAL A 62 3.32 -1.42 -10.12
CA VAL A 62 3.83 -2.56 -9.36
C VAL A 62 5.13 -3.09 -9.96
N GLU A 63 5.20 -3.19 -11.28
CA GLU A 63 6.41 -3.60 -12.01
C GLU A 63 7.57 -2.62 -11.76
N ASP A 64 7.33 -1.32 -11.90
CA ASP A 64 8.31 -0.26 -11.63
C ASP A 64 8.82 -0.30 -10.19
N ALA A 65 7.96 -0.64 -9.22
CA ALA A 65 8.34 -0.77 -7.82
C ALA A 65 9.14 -2.05 -7.51
N LEU A 66 9.10 -3.07 -8.39
CA LEU A 66 9.95 -4.25 -8.32
C LEU A 66 11.32 -4.02 -8.96
N GLU A 67 11.41 -3.14 -9.93
CA GLU A 67 12.66 -2.82 -10.63
C GLU A 67 13.48 -1.77 -9.85
N ALA A 68 14.60 -2.20 -9.29
CA ALA A 68 15.54 -1.28 -8.65
C ALA A 68 16.18 -0.31 -9.67
N HIS A 69 16.67 0.84 -9.17
CA HIS A 69 17.44 1.85 -9.94
C HIS A 69 16.68 2.64 -11.00
N GLN A 70 15.35 2.66 -10.95
CA GLN A 70 14.55 3.62 -11.72
C GLN A 70 14.89 5.07 -11.32
N ARG A 71 14.85 6.00 -12.27
CA ARG A 71 14.98 7.43 -11.99
C ARG A 71 13.73 7.91 -11.23
N PRO A 72 13.84 8.82 -10.25
CA PRO A 72 12.68 9.41 -9.61
C PRO A 72 11.72 10.00 -10.65
N LYS A 73 10.45 9.58 -10.59
CA LYS A 73 9.41 9.92 -11.56
C LYS A 73 8.06 10.10 -10.87
N VAL A 74 7.18 10.86 -11.52
CA VAL A 74 5.77 11.01 -11.12
C VAL A 74 4.94 10.64 -12.33
N GLU A 75 4.09 9.63 -12.18
CA GLU A 75 3.25 9.11 -13.25
C GLU A 75 1.78 9.15 -12.80
N ARG A 76 0.88 9.34 -13.77
CA ARG A 76 -0.56 9.24 -13.54
C ARG A 76 -1.06 7.99 -14.25
N TYR A 77 -1.51 7.03 -13.46
CA TYR A 77 -2.22 5.87 -13.96
C TYR A 77 -3.73 6.14 -13.89
N LYS A 78 -4.47 5.67 -14.89
CA LYS A 78 -5.92 5.81 -14.98
C LYS A 78 -6.59 4.46 -14.76
#